data_AF-A0AAE5S0T6-F1
#
_entry.id   AF-A0AAE5S0T6-F1
#
_cell.length_a   1.000
_cell.length_b   1.000
_cell.length_c   1.000
_cell.angle_alpha   90.00
_cell.angle_beta   90.00
_cell.angle_gamma   90.00
#
_symmetry.space_group_name_H-M   'P 1'
#
loop_
_entity.id
_entity.type
_entity.pdbx_description
1 polymer ?
#
loop_
_entity_poly.entity_id
_entity_poly.type
_entity_poly.pdbx_seq_one_letter_code
_entity_poly.pdbx_strand_id
1 'polypeptide(L)'
;MFHSFFPKPKLFFTSAFIWSLLMIGLWYAGARNWGNSMGLPALPEGQQPAIGVSVFWSPPFLWFYIYYAAAVGLFAAFWFVYSPHRWQNWSVLGSALIVFATYFSVQVSVAMNAWYGPYYDLIQQALAKTAPVTAEQLYMGLVGVTGILFFAITVGVLNLFFVSHYIFRWRTAMNEFYMANWDRLRHIEGASQRVQEDTMRFSSTVEGLGVGLVRAIMTLIAFLPVLFTFSEIVTELPIVGEIPHALVWAAILWSLFGTGFLALVGIKLPGLEFRNQRVEAAYRKELVYGEDHDDRAQPPTVAELFANVRKNYFRLYFHYMYFNVARIFYLQADNLYSLIVLIPSIAAGKITLGVFTQIGNVFDQVRGSFQYLINSWTTIVELLSIYKRLKAFEAAIDDKPLPEIDQRYLQREAEDGELAANKPT
;
A
#
# COMPACT_ATOMS: atom_id res chain seq x y z
N MET A 1 -11.35 -16.49 8.79
CA MET A 1 -10.09 -15.83 8.40
C MET A 1 -9.82 -14.58 9.21
N PHE A 2 -10.66 -13.53 9.13
CA PHE A 2 -10.48 -12.35 10.00
C PHE A 2 -10.93 -12.62 11.44
N HIS A 3 -11.96 -13.43 11.62
CA HIS A 3 -12.53 -13.78 12.93
C HIS A 3 -11.56 -14.53 13.84
N SER A 4 -10.51 -15.16 13.29
CA SER A 4 -9.53 -15.88 14.10
C SER A 4 -8.56 -14.95 14.82
N PHE A 5 -8.34 -13.74 14.30
CA PHE A 5 -7.34 -12.82 14.82
C PHE A 5 -7.93 -11.54 15.41
N PHE A 6 -8.95 -10.97 14.77
CA PHE A 6 -9.60 -9.73 15.21
C PHE A 6 -10.91 -9.99 15.95
N PRO A 7 -11.20 -9.25 17.04
CA PRO A 7 -12.50 -9.32 17.71
C PRO A 7 -13.59 -8.77 16.77
N LYS A 8 -14.68 -9.53 16.54
CA LYS A 8 -15.82 -9.13 15.68
C LYS A 8 -15.43 -8.24 14.47
N PRO A 9 -14.71 -8.79 13.46
CA PRO A 9 -13.98 -8.02 12.45
C PRO A 9 -14.75 -6.89 11.77
N LYS A 10 -16.00 -7.13 11.36
CA LYS A 10 -16.81 -6.08 10.69
C LYS A 10 -17.01 -4.85 11.58
N LEU A 11 -17.34 -5.07 12.85
CA LEU A 11 -17.52 -3.99 13.82
C LEU A 11 -16.17 -3.36 14.19
N PHE A 12 -15.14 -4.17 14.37
CA PHE A 12 -13.79 -3.69 14.69
C PHE A 12 -13.25 -2.75 13.62
N PHE A 13 -13.18 -3.18 12.36
CA PHE A 13 -12.63 -2.33 11.29
C PHE A 13 -13.49 -1.08 11.04
N THR A 14 -14.81 -1.19 11.11
CA THR A 14 -15.70 -0.02 10.94
C THR A 14 -15.52 0.97 12.09
N SER A 15 -15.47 0.49 13.34
CA SER A 15 -15.23 1.34 14.51
C SER A 15 -13.83 1.94 14.51
N ALA A 16 -12.81 1.20 14.09
CA ALA A 16 -11.44 1.69 13.97
C ALA A 16 -11.37 2.81 12.93
N PHE A 17 -11.99 2.63 11.77
CA PHE A 17 -12.04 3.67 10.73
C PHE A 17 -12.74 4.94 11.22
N ILE A 18 -13.92 4.81 11.82
CA ILE A 18 -14.67 5.96 12.35
C ILE A 18 -13.90 6.64 13.49
N TRP A 19 -13.33 5.86 14.41
CA TRP A 19 -12.54 6.38 15.53
C TRP A 19 -11.29 7.12 15.04
N SER A 20 -10.58 6.56 14.06
CA SER A 20 -9.44 7.23 13.44
C SER A 20 -9.84 8.55 12.78
N LEU A 21 -10.95 8.58 12.02
CA LEU A 21 -11.44 9.82 11.43
C LEU A 21 -11.83 10.86 12.48
N LEU A 22 -12.46 10.43 13.58
CA LEU A 22 -12.84 11.30 14.68
C LEU A 22 -11.61 11.89 15.37
N MET A 23 -10.59 11.06 15.66
CA MET A 23 -9.34 11.51 16.26
C MET A 23 -8.53 12.42 15.31
N ILE A 24 -8.55 12.16 14.01
CA ILE A 24 -7.95 13.06 13.01
C ILE A 24 -8.69 14.39 12.97
N GLY A 25 -10.03 14.36 12.90
CA GLY A 25 -10.86 15.56 12.92
C GLY A 25 -10.63 16.39 14.18
N LEU A 26 -10.56 15.75 15.35
CA LEU A 26 -10.29 16.40 16.63
C LEU A 26 -8.88 17.02 16.67
N TRP A 27 -7.89 16.34 16.10
CA TRP A 27 -6.52 16.86 15.98
C TRP A 27 -6.49 18.19 15.22
N TYR A 28 -7.12 18.24 14.04
CA TYR A 28 -7.16 19.44 13.20
C TYR A 28 -8.15 20.50 13.70
N ALA A 29 -9.19 20.13 14.44
CA ALA A 29 -10.15 21.08 15.03
C ALA A 29 -9.56 21.87 16.21
N GLY A 30 -8.47 21.40 16.82
CA GLY A 30 -7.79 22.15 17.88
C GLY A 30 -6.95 21.34 18.84
N ALA A 31 -7.07 20.00 18.86
CA ALA A 31 -6.30 19.19 19.81
C ALA A 31 -4.79 19.26 19.57
N ARG A 32 -4.33 19.61 18.35
CA ARG A 32 -2.93 19.95 18.09
C ARG A 32 -2.37 21.07 19.00
N ASN A 33 -3.23 21.99 19.45
CA ASN A 33 -2.85 23.14 20.29
C ASN A 33 -3.04 22.87 21.79
N TRP A 34 -3.71 21.78 22.18
CA TRP A 34 -3.90 21.45 23.60
C TRP A 34 -2.57 21.16 24.31
N GLY A 35 -1.54 20.72 23.58
CA GLY A 35 -0.19 20.56 24.10
C GLY A 35 0.38 21.85 24.71
N ASN A 36 -0.06 23.03 24.26
CA ASN A 36 0.34 24.32 24.84
C ASN A 36 0.04 24.38 26.35
N SER A 37 -1.07 23.79 26.78
CA SER A 37 -1.47 23.75 28.20
C SER A 37 -0.65 22.77 29.03
N MET A 38 0.04 21.83 28.38
CA MET A 38 0.85 20.77 29.01
C MET A 38 2.35 21.03 28.86
N GLY A 39 2.75 22.25 28.47
CA GLY A 39 4.16 22.61 28.27
C GLY A 39 4.79 22.03 27.00
N LEU A 40 3.96 21.51 26.07
CA LEU A 40 4.39 20.98 24.78
C LEU A 40 3.77 21.83 23.65
N PRO A 41 4.24 23.07 23.44
CA PRO A 41 3.57 23.99 22.54
C PRO A 41 3.64 23.55 21.07
N ALA A 42 2.59 23.87 20.31
CA ALA A 42 2.61 23.76 18.87
C ALA A 42 3.69 24.67 18.26
N LEU A 43 4.15 24.34 17.06
CA LEU A 43 5.03 25.23 16.29
C LEU A 43 4.29 26.55 16.03
N PRO A 44 4.87 27.71 16.42
CA PRO A 44 4.29 29.02 16.14
C PRO A 44 4.06 29.22 14.63
N GLU A 45 3.02 29.95 14.27
CA GLU A 45 2.73 30.27 12.86
C GLU A 45 3.94 30.96 12.21
N GLY A 46 4.37 30.46 11.05
CA GLY A 46 5.51 30.98 10.31
C GLY A 46 6.88 30.46 10.74
N GLN A 47 7.00 29.67 11.82
CA GLN A 47 8.26 29.00 12.15
C GLN A 47 8.38 27.65 11.44
N GLN A 48 9.51 27.45 10.77
CA GLN A 48 9.83 26.16 10.18
C GLN A 48 10.27 25.15 11.26
N PRO A 49 9.92 23.87 11.14
CA PRO A 49 10.42 22.83 12.03
C PRO A 49 11.95 22.80 12.04
N ALA A 50 12.53 22.33 13.15
CA ALA A 50 13.96 22.09 13.23
C ALA A 50 14.40 21.14 12.10
N ILE A 51 15.47 21.50 11.39
CA ILE A 51 16.05 20.66 10.33
C ILE A 51 17.04 19.70 10.98
N GLY A 52 16.72 18.41 10.97
CA GLY A 52 17.56 17.36 11.57
C GLY A 52 16.75 16.37 12.38
N VAL A 53 17.46 15.43 13.01
CA VAL A 53 16.83 14.34 13.79
C VAL A 53 16.09 14.86 15.03
N SER A 54 16.48 16.02 15.57
CA SER A 54 15.86 16.63 16.74
C SER A 54 14.38 16.95 16.55
N VAL A 55 13.89 17.05 15.30
CA VAL A 55 12.47 17.26 14.98
C VAL A 55 11.57 16.22 15.64
N PHE A 56 12.02 14.97 15.78
CA PHE A 56 11.23 13.88 16.36
C PHE A 56 11.09 13.96 17.89
N TRP A 57 11.87 14.83 18.55
CA TRP A 57 11.74 15.17 19.97
C TRP A 57 11.23 16.59 20.19
N SER A 58 10.80 17.26 19.12
CA SER A 58 10.20 18.59 19.25
C SER A 58 8.87 18.51 20.03
N PRO A 59 8.48 19.59 20.74
CA PRO A 59 7.25 19.59 21.52
C PRO A 59 5.99 19.15 20.74
N PRO A 60 5.77 19.56 19.48
CA PRO A 60 4.61 19.09 18.69
C PRO A 60 4.61 17.57 18.45
N PHE A 61 5.77 16.97 18.20
CA PHE A 61 5.89 15.53 17.99
C PHE A 61 5.64 14.75 19.28
N LEU A 62 6.22 15.20 20.39
CA LEU A 62 5.98 14.59 21.71
C LEU A 62 4.50 14.67 22.08
N TRP A 63 3.84 15.81 21.82
CA TRP A 63 2.41 15.94 22.02
C TRP A 63 1.60 14.98 21.16
N PHE A 64 1.94 14.85 19.87
CA PHE A 64 1.30 13.87 18.99
C PHE A 64 1.46 12.44 19.51
N TYR A 65 2.62 12.06 20.05
CA TYR A 65 2.83 10.72 20.61
C TYR A 65 1.92 10.45 21.80
N ILE A 66 1.78 11.42 22.70
CA ILE A 66 0.87 11.32 23.86
C ILE A 66 -0.58 11.22 23.39
N TYR A 67 -0.98 12.10 22.46
CA TYR A 67 -2.32 12.10 21.88
C TYR A 67 -2.65 10.75 21.22
N TYR A 68 -1.74 10.23 20.41
CA TYR A 68 -1.87 8.94 19.74
C TYR A 68 -1.98 7.79 20.75
N ALA A 69 -1.10 7.75 21.75
CA ALA A 69 -1.11 6.73 22.79
C ALA A 69 -2.41 6.75 23.59
N ALA A 70 -2.93 7.94 23.94
CA ALA A 70 -4.20 8.09 24.64
C ALA A 70 -5.38 7.62 23.76
N ALA A 71 -5.42 8.02 22.49
CA ALA A 71 -6.46 7.61 21.55
C ALA A 71 -6.49 6.09 21.32
N VAL A 72 -5.32 5.46 21.19
CA VAL A 72 -5.17 4.00 21.08
C VAL A 72 -5.54 3.33 22.39
N GLY A 73 -5.12 3.87 23.53
CA GLY A 73 -5.44 3.34 24.85
C GLY A 73 -6.94 3.29 25.11
N LEU A 74 -7.67 4.35 24.78
CA LEU A 74 -9.14 4.39 24.88
C LEU A 74 -9.81 3.36 23.98
N PHE A 75 -9.37 3.28 22.71
CA PHE A 75 -9.92 2.32 21.76
C PHE A 75 -9.64 0.87 22.17
N ALA A 76 -8.43 0.59 22.62
CA ALA A 76 -8.03 -0.73 23.10
C ALA A 76 -8.79 -1.12 24.37
N ALA A 77 -8.92 -0.21 25.34
CA ALA A 77 -9.68 -0.44 26.57
C ALA A 77 -11.15 -0.82 26.26
N PHE A 78 -11.80 -0.10 25.35
CA PHE A 78 -13.15 -0.45 24.90
C PHE A 78 -13.21 -1.88 24.34
N TRP A 79 -12.33 -2.23 23.40
CA TRP A 79 -12.37 -3.55 22.76
C TRP A 79 -11.98 -4.70 23.70
N PHE A 80 -11.07 -4.45 24.64
CA PHE A 80 -10.65 -5.44 25.63
C PHE A 80 -11.78 -5.80 26.59
N VAL A 81 -12.69 -4.86 26.86
CA VAL A 81 -13.86 -5.09 27.72
C VAL A 81 -15.06 -5.59 26.92
N TYR A 82 -15.34 -4.98 25.76
CA TYR A 82 -16.54 -5.28 24.97
C TYR A 82 -16.53 -6.68 24.32
N SER A 83 -15.37 -7.13 23.86
CA SER A 83 -15.23 -8.44 23.21
C SER A 83 -13.83 -9.00 23.44
N PRO A 84 -13.51 -9.47 24.66
CA PRO A 84 -12.21 -10.03 24.99
C PRO A 84 -11.81 -11.11 23.99
N HIS A 85 -10.62 -10.98 23.42
CA HIS A 85 -10.12 -11.91 22.42
C HIS A 85 -8.68 -12.31 22.72
N ARG A 86 -8.34 -13.59 22.56
CA ARG A 86 -7.01 -14.12 22.90
C ARG A 86 -5.86 -13.35 22.22
N TRP A 87 -6.10 -12.90 20.99
CA TRP A 87 -5.12 -12.17 20.18
C TRP A 87 -5.21 -10.65 20.29
N GLN A 88 -6.05 -10.08 21.17
CA GLN A 88 -6.35 -8.65 21.22
C GLN A 88 -5.13 -7.73 21.37
N ASN A 89 -4.08 -8.18 22.09
CA ASN A 89 -2.84 -7.42 22.22
C ASN A 89 -2.16 -7.25 20.85
N TRP A 90 -2.12 -8.30 20.04
CA TRP A 90 -1.53 -8.25 18.71
C TRP A 90 -2.47 -7.60 17.71
N SER A 91 -3.74 -7.99 17.69
CA SER A 91 -4.70 -7.49 16.70
C SER A 91 -5.05 -6.01 16.88
N VAL A 92 -5.07 -5.49 18.11
CA VAL A 92 -5.40 -4.09 18.39
C VAL A 92 -4.14 -3.25 18.57
N LEU A 93 -3.34 -3.54 19.60
CA LEU A 93 -2.13 -2.74 19.89
C LEU A 93 -1.04 -2.96 18.85
N GLY A 94 -0.88 -4.17 18.33
CA GLY A 94 0.07 -4.44 17.26
C GLY A 94 -0.29 -3.75 15.95
N SER A 95 -1.56 -3.76 15.54
CA SER A 95 -2.02 -2.97 14.39
C SER A 95 -1.81 -1.47 14.61
N ALA A 96 -2.09 -0.96 15.81
CA ALA A 96 -1.83 0.44 16.15
C ALA A 96 -0.33 0.77 16.11
N LEU A 97 0.56 -0.12 16.54
CA LEU A 97 2.00 0.09 16.45
C LEU A 97 2.48 0.17 14.98
N ILE A 98 1.96 -0.71 14.11
CA ILE A 98 2.29 -0.70 12.68
C ILE A 98 1.81 0.60 12.00
N VAL A 99 0.59 1.05 12.33
CA VAL A 99 0.05 2.33 11.85
C VAL A 99 0.91 3.51 12.34
N PHE A 100 1.35 3.49 13.59
CA PHE A 100 2.25 4.50 14.15
C PHE A 100 3.61 4.51 13.44
N ALA A 101 4.22 3.35 13.24
CA ALA A 101 5.50 3.23 12.52
C ALA A 101 5.38 3.69 11.06
N THR A 102 4.22 3.47 10.44
CA THR A 102 3.90 3.96 9.09
C THR A 102 3.81 5.48 9.07
N TYR A 103 3.07 6.08 10.00
CA TYR A 103 3.04 7.54 10.20
C TYR A 103 4.44 8.10 10.39
N PHE A 104 5.22 7.47 11.28
CA PHE A 104 6.58 7.89 11.59
C PHE A 104 7.48 7.87 10.34
N SER A 105 7.38 6.84 9.50
CA SER A 105 8.11 6.76 8.23
C SER A 105 7.72 7.87 7.24
N VAL A 106 6.46 8.32 7.24
CA VAL A 106 6.05 9.49 6.46
C VAL A 106 6.69 10.77 7.02
N GLN A 107 6.73 10.93 8.35
CA GLN A 107 7.39 12.08 8.98
C GLN A 107 8.90 12.12 8.72
N VAL A 108 9.57 10.96 8.66
CA VAL A 108 10.96 10.88 8.17
C VAL A 108 11.07 11.44 6.76
N SER A 109 10.14 11.10 5.86
CA SER A 109 10.16 11.62 4.49
C SER A 109 9.98 13.15 4.46
N VAL A 110 9.13 13.70 5.32
CA VAL A 110 8.98 15.16 5.48
C VAL A 110 10.26 15.81 6.01
N ALA A 111 10.91 15.20 7.01
CA ALA A 111 12.17 15.70 7.57
C ALA A 111 13.31 15.65 6.54
N MET A 112 13.38 14.58 5.73
CA MET A 112 14.32 14.48 4.60
C MET A 112 14.06 15.58 3.57
N ASN A 113 12.81 15.85 3.23
CA ASN A 113 12.46 16.93 2.33
C ASN A 113 12.87 18.30 2.88
N ALA A 114 12.62 18.57 4.17
CA ALA A 114 13.05 19.81 4.82
C ALA A 114 14.58 20.00 4.76
N TRP A 115 15.36 18.92 4.85
CA TRP A 115 16.81 18.96 4.72
C TRP A 115 17.30 19.25 3.28
N TYR A 116 16.58 18.81 2.24
CA TYR A 116 16.99 19.06 0.85
C TYR A 116 17.15 20.54 0.53
N GLY A 117 16.25 21.40 0.99
CA GLY A 117 16.26 22.85 0.70
C GLY A 117 17.63 23.50 0.96
N PRO A 118 18.03 23.67 2.24
CA PRO A 118 19.27 24.36 2.57
C PRO A 118 20.52 23.65 2.05
N TYR A 119 20.52 22.31 1.97
CA TYR A 119 21.69 21.57 1.51
C TYR A 119 21.96 21.77 0.02
N TYR A 120 20.92 21.68 -0.83
CA TYR A 120 21.08 21.90 -2.26
C TYR A 120 21.27 23.39 -2.61
N ASP A 121 20.72 24.31 -1.82
CA ASP A 121 21.05 25.74 -1.93
C ASP A 121 22.52 26.00 -1.63
N LEU A 122 23.08 25.33 -0.63
CA LEU A 122 24.51 25.41 -0.30
C LEU A 122 25.38 24.89 -1.46
N ILE A 123 24.98 23.78 -2.10
CA ILE A 123 25.65 23.27 -3.31
C ILE A 123 25.57 24.28 -4.45
N GLN A 124 24.39 24.85 -4.71
CA GLN A 124 24.21 25.86 -5.75
C GLN A 124 25.15 27.05 -5.52
N GLN A 125 25.21 27.56 -4.30
CA GLN A 125 26.07 28.70 -3.95
C GLN A 125 27.56 28.38 -4.15
N ALA A 126 27.99 27.17 -3.78
CA ALA A 126 29.36 26.71 -3.97
C ALA A 126 29.74 26.59 -5.45
N LEU A 127 28.90 25.97 -6.27
CA LEU A 127 29.14 25.76 -7.70
C LEU A 127 29.08 27.07 -8.49
N ALA A 128 28.13 27.95 -8.15
CA ALA A 128 27.99 29.26 -8.78
C ALA A 128 28.99 30.31 -8.25
N LYS A 129 29.75 29.98 -7.18
CA LYS A 129 30.69 30.88 -6.49
C LYS A 129 30.04 32.18 -6.01
N THR A 130 28.76 32.14 -5.64
CA THR A 130 28.01 33.33 -5.18
C THR A 130 28.24 33.64 -3.70
N ALA A 131 28.72 32.68 -2.92
CA ALA A 131 29.09 32.83 -1.51
C ALA A 131 30.32 31.99 -1.17
N PRO A 132 31.13 32.36 -0.16
CA PRO A 132 32.26 31.57 0.30
C PRO A 132 31.76 30.34 1.07
N VAL A 133 31.61 29.21 0.36
CA VAL A 133 31.23 27.92 0.94
C VAL A 133 32.48 27.09 1.22
N THR A 134 32.61 26.57 2.44
CA THR A 134 33.74 25.70 2.81
C THR A 134 33.37 24.22 2.64
N ALA A 135 34.38 23.36 2.43
CA ALA A 135 34.17 21.91 2.39
C ALA A 135 33.58 21.38 3.70
N GLU A 136 33.97 21.97 4.84
CA GLU A 136 33.44 21.64 6.16
C GLU A 136 31.92 21.84 6.24
N GLN A 137 31.38 22.94 5.71
CA GLN A 137 29.93 23.19 5.67
C GLN A 137 29.19 22.11 4.88
N LEU A 138 29.74 21.66 3.76
CA LEU A 138 29.15 20.58 2.95
C LEU A 138 29.17 19.24 3.69
N TYR A 139 30.27 18.90 4.37
CA TYR A 139 30.33 17.69 5.20
C TYR A 139 29.37 17.77 6.38
N MET A 140 29.28 18.89 7.07
CA MET A 140 28.36 19.07 8.20
C MET A 140 26.89 18.96 7.76
N GLY A 141 26.55 19.43 6.56
CA GLY A 141 25.24 19.20 5.95
C GLY A 141 24.90 17.70 5.83
N LEU A 142 25.86 16.88 5.41
CA LEU A 142 25.70 15.42 5.32
C LEU A 142 25.64 14.74 6.71
N VAL A 143 26.42 15.21 7.67
CA VAL A 143 26.32 14.72 9.06
C VAL A 143 24.92 15.01 9.62
N GLY A 144 24.34 16.16 9.30
CA GLY A 144 22.98 16.54 9.71
C GLY A 144 21.91 15.54 9.25
N VAL A 145 21.96 15.10 7.99
CA VAL A 145 20.98 14.10 7.47
C VAL A 145 21.24 12.70 7.99
N THR A 146 22.50 12.38 8.30
CA THR A 146 22.89 11.06 8.80
C THR A 146 22.15 10.70 10.08
N GLY A 147 21.89 11.66 10.97
CA GLY A 147 21.05 11.44 12.16
C GLY A 147 19.62 11.03 11.83
N ILE A 148 18.98 11.70 10.85
CA ILE A 148 17.63 11.35 10.37
C ILE A 148 17.63 9.92 9.81
N LEU A 149 18.63 9.59 8.98
CA LEU A 149 18.75 8.29 8.33
C LEU A 149 18.96 7.15 9.33
N PHE A 150 19.90 7.27 10.27
CA PHE A 150 20.13 6.22 11.27
C PHE A 150 18.91 6.00 12.16
N PHE A 151 18.19 7.06 12.52
CA PHE A 151 16.96 6.94 13.29
C PHE A 151 15.87 6.23 12.48
N ALA A 152 15.70 6.62 11.22
CA ALA A 152 14.77 5.98 10.29
C ALA A 152 15.09 4.49 10.07
N ILE A 153 16.36 4.14 9.88
CA ILE A 153 16.82 2.74 9.75
C ILE A 153 16.48 1.96 11.02
N THR A 154 16.77 2.52 12.20
CA THR A 154 16.51 1.86 13.48
C THR A 154 15.03 1.55 13.65
N VAL A 155 14.16 2.55 13.48
CA VAL A 155 12.70 2.36 13.59
C VAL A 155 12.19 1.42 12.49
N GLY A 156 12.71 1.56 11.26
CA GLY A 156 12.33 0.73 10.12
C GLY A 156 12.64 -0.74 10.33
N VAL A 157 13.85 -1.08 10.78
CA VAL A 157 14.26 -2.47 11.05
C VAL A 157 13.44 -3.08 12.19
N LEU A 158 13.22 -2.33 13.27
CA LEU A 158 12.37 -2.78 14.38
C LEU A 158 10.93 -3.03 13.92
N ASN A 159 10.39 -2.16 13.07
CA ASN A 159 9.06 -2.33 12.50
C ASN A 159 8.99 -3.56 11.59
N LEU A 160 9.98 -3.80 10.72
CA LEU A 160 10.03 -4.99 9.86
C LEU A 160 10.07 -6.28 10.69
N PHE A 161 10.88 -6.30 11.75
CA PHE A 161 10.93 -7.41 12.69
C PHE A 161 9.57 -7.61 13.39
N PHE A 162 8.94 -6.52 13.84
CA PHE A 162 7.63 -6.58 14.48
C PHE A 162 6.54 -7.08 13.53
N VAL A 163 6.48 -6.57 12.30
CA VAL A 163 5.54 -7.00 11.25
C VAL A 163 5.70 -8.49 10.95
N SER A 164 6.93 -9.00 10.89
CA SER A 164 7.20 -10.44 10.70
C SER A 164 6.55 -11.28 11.81
N HIS A 165 6.66 -10.83 13.07
CA HIS A 165 6.02 -11.50 14.20
C HIS A 165 4.51 -11.35 14.18
N TYR A 166 4.00 -10.17 13.84
CA TYR A 166 2.58 -9.89 13.70
C TYR A 166 1.91 -10.81 12.68
N ILE A 167 2.49 -10.91 11.47
CA ILE A 167 2.03 -11.80 10.39
C ILE A 167 2.06 -13.26 10.86
N PHE A 168 3.13 -13.67 11.54
CA PHE A 168 3.22 -15.02 12.07
C PHE A 168 2.15 -15.32 13.11
N ARG A 169 1.87 -14.41 14.05
CA ARG A 169 0.78 -14.57 15.04
C ARG A 169 -0.60 -14.62 14.39
N TRP A 170 -0.84 -13.81 13.37
CA TRP A 170 -2.07 -13.90 12.60
C TRP A 170 -2.18 -15.27 11.91
N ARG A 171 -1.10 -15.74 11.28
CA ARG A 171 -1.05 -17.08 10.68
C ARG A 171 -1.31 -18.16 11.74
N THR A 172 -0.71 -18.08 12.93
CA THR A 172 -0.96 -19.01 14.04
C THR A 172 -2.45 -19.04 14.39
N ALA A 173 -3.08 -17.87 14.53
CA ALA A 173 -4.50 -17.78 14.84
C ALA A 173 -5.39 -18.42 13.77
N MET A 174 -5.10 -18.21 12.49
CA MET A 174 -5.80 -18.86 11.39
C MET A 174 -5.58 -20.38 11.39
N ASN A 175 -4.34 -20.83 11.58
CA ASN A 175 -4.00 -22.24 11.64
C ASN A 175 -4.76 -22.96 12.75
N GLU A 176 -4.75 -22.41 13.96
CA GLU A 176 -5.49 -23.00 15.09
C GLU A 176 -6.99 -23.08 14.82
N PHE A 177 -7.58 -22.02 14.24
CA PHE A 177 -9.00 -22.02 13.89
C PHE A 177 -9.34 -23.11 12.86
N TYR A 178 -8.53 -23.27 11.82
CA TYR A 178 -8.77 -24.32 10.81
C TYR A 178 -8.48 -25.72 11.34
N MET A 179 -7.45 -25.90 12.17
CA MET A 179 -7.15 -27.19 12.80
C MET A 179 -8.26 -27.63 13.77
N ALA A 180 -8.90 -26.69 14.48
CA ALA A 180 -10.06 -26.99 15.32
C ALA A 180 -11.29 -27.47 14.52
N ASN A 181 -11.35 -27.16 13.22
CA ASN A 181 -12.42 -27.58 12.31
C ASN A 181 -11.94 -28.64 11.31
N TRP A 182 -10.80 -29.29 11.58
CA TRP A 182 -10.12 -30.14 10.60
C TRP A 182 -10.98 -31.31 10.12
N ASP A 183 -11.80 -31.90 11.00
CA ASP A 183 -12.66 -33.02 10.63
C ASP A 183 -13.65 -32.67 9.51
N ARG A 184 -14.14 -31.42 9.47
CA ARG A 184 -14.99 -30.93 8.39
C ARG A 184 -14.20 -30.56 7.15
N LEU A 185 -12.99 -30.02 7.34
CA LEU A 185 -12.17 -29.41 6.30
C LEU A 185 -11.32 -30.41 5.51
N ARG A 186 -10.87 -31.51 6.13
CA ARG A 186 -9.95 -32.50 5.55
C ARG A 186 -10.45 -33.17 4.27
N HIS A 187 -11.76 -33.14 4.05
CA HIS A 187 -12.43 -33.71 2.88
C HIS A 187 -12.43 -32.77 1.68
N ILE A 188 -12.02 -31.52 1.86
CA ILE A 188 -11.94 -30.53 0.79
C ILE A 188 -10.60 -30.70 0.06
N GLU A 189 -10.66 -30.75 -1.27
CA GLU A 189 -9.47 -30.83 -2.10
C GLU A 189 -8.50 -29.66 -1.82
N GLY A 190 -7.24 -30.02 -1.59
CA GLY A 190 -6.18 -29.07 -1.24
C GLY A 190 -6.30 -28.46 0.15
N ALA A 191 -7.05 -29.05 1.09
CA ALA A 191 -7.22 -28.53 2.45
C ALA A 191 -5.87 -28.26 3.17
N SER A 192 -4.91 -29.16 3.06
CA SER A 192 -3.56 -28.99 3.62
C SER A 192 -2.85 -27.77 3.03
N GLN A 193 -2.91 -27.60 1.70
CA GLN A 193 -2.33 -26.45 1.00
C GLN A 193 -2.99 -25.14 1.42
N ARG A 194 -4.32 -25.11 1.55
CA ARG A 194 -5.05 -23.92 2.00
C ARG A 194 -4.63 -23.51 3.41
N VAL A 195 -4.51 -24.47 4.33
CA VAL A 195 -4.08 -24.16 5.70
C VAL A 195 -2.61 -23.73 5.74
N GLN A 196 -1.73 -24.33 4.95
CA GLN A 196 -0.30 -24.03 4.99
C GLN A 196 0.07 -22.74 4.24
N GLU A 197 -0.33 -22.62 2.98
CA GLU A 197 0.13 -21.63 2.02
C GLU A 197 -0.81 -20.43 1.93
N ASP A 198 -2.12 -20.67 1.78
CA ASP A 198 -3.09 -19.58 1.63
C ASP A 198 -3.20 -18.73 2.91
N THR A 199 -3.10 -19.33 4.11
CA THR A 199 -3.09 -18.55 5.37
C THR A 199 -1.94 -17.56 5.43
N MET A 200 -0.73 -18.00 5.04
CA MET A 200 0.47 -17.19 5.05
C MET A 200 0.41 -16.08 4.01
N ARG A 201 0.03 -16.41 2.77
CA ARG A 201 -0.10 -15.42 1.71
C ARG A 201 -1.20 -14.42 2.04
N PHE A 202 -2.31 -14.89 2.61
CA PHE A 202 -3.40 -14.01 3.01
C PHE A 202 -2.97 -12.97 4.03
N SER A 203 -2.38 -13.38 5.16
CA SER A 203 -2.01 -12.43 6.22
C SER A 203 -0.93 -11.44 5.76
N SER A 204 0.10 -11.90 5.04
CA SER A 204 1.15 -11.05 4.49
C SER A 204 0.61 -10.05 3.46
N THR A 205 -0.23 -10.51 2.52
CA THR A 205 -0.74 -9.65 1.45
C THR A 205 -1.74 -8.62 1.99
N VAL A 206 -2.60 -8.99 2.95
CA VAL A 206 -3.53 -8.04 3.58
C VAL A 206 -2.79 -7.01 4.41
N GLU A 207 -1.77 -7.42 5.18
CA GLU A 207 -0.96 -6.50 5.96
C GLU A 207 -0.24 -5.49 5.03
N GLY A 208 0.46 -5.97 4.00
CA GLY A 208 1.18 -5.11 3.07
C GLY A 208 0.27 -4.15 2.30
N LEU A 209 -0.89 -4.62 1.84
CA LEU A 209 -1.87 -3.75 1.19
C LEU A 209 -2.49 -2.73 2.16
N GLY A 210 -2.82 -3.16 3.38
CA GLY A 210 -3.37 -2.28 4.41
C GLY A 210 -2.39 -1.17 4.79
N VAL A 211 -1.13 -1.53 5.08
CA VAL A 211 -0.07 -0.59 5.42
C VAL A 211 0.25 0.34 4.25
N GLY A 212 0.33 -0.18 3.03
CA GLY A 212 0.54 0.63 1.83
C GLY A 212 -0.56 1.68 1.63
N LEU A 213 -1.82 1.30 1.80
CA LEU A 213 -2.96 2.21 1.70
C LEU A 213 -2.92 3.30 2.78
N VAL A 214 -2.70 2.92 4.04
CA VAL A 214 -2.58 3.86 5.16
C VAL A 214 -1.43 4.83 4.92
N ARG A 215 -0.27 4.33 4.46
CA ARG A 215 0.89 5.15 4.09
C ARG A 215 0.53 6.17 3.01
N ALA A 216 -0.11 5.74 1.92
CA ALA A 216 -0.49 6.64 0.83
C ALA A 216 -1.40 7.78 1.32
N ILE A 217 -2.39 7.48 2.15
CA ILE A 217 -3.28 8.49 2.74
C ILE A 217 -2.50 9.45 3.65
N MET A 218 -1.65 8.92 4.55
CA MET A 218 -0.83 9.74 5.45
C MET A 218 0.16 10.63 4.69
N THR A 219 0.77 10.11 3.63
CA THR A 219 1.67 10.87 2.76
C THR A 219 0.91 12.02 2.10
N LEU A 220 -0.30 11.80 1.57
CA LEU A 220 -1.12 12.89 1.01
C LEU A 220 -1.44 13.95 2.07
N ILE A 221 -1.85 13.55 3.27
CA ILE A 221 -2.13 14.48 4.38
C ILE A 221 -0.88 15.31 4.74
N ALA A 222 0.30 14.70 4.72
CA ALA A 222 1.56 15.37 5.08
C ALA A 222 2.11 16.26 3.96
N PHE A 223 2.06 15.82 2.70
CA PHE A 223 2.74 16.47 1.59
C PHE A 223 1.85 17.40 0.76
N LEU A 224 0.53 17.24 0.73
CA LEU A 224 -0.35 18.19 0.03
C LEU A 224 -0.25 19.62 0.60
N PRO A 225 -0.25 19.85 1.93
CA PRO A 225 -0.05 21.19 2.48
C PRO A 225 1.32 21.78 2.10
N VAL A 226 2.37 20.96 2.09
CA VAL A 226 3.72 21.38 1.67
C VAL A 226 3.74 21.78 0.20
N LEU A 227 3.08 21.00 -0.67
CA LEU A 227 2.93 21.32 -2.09
C LEU A 227 2.14 22.61 -2.32
N PHE A 228 1.11 22.85 -1.49
CA PHE A 228 0.30 24.05 -1.54
C PHE A 228 1.15 25.29 -1.24
N THR A 229 1.97 25.26 -0.19
CA THR A 229 2.89 26.35 0.14
C THR A 229 3.89 26.62 -0.99
N PHE A 230 4.45 25.59 -1.61
CA PHE A 230 5.36 25.80 -2.76
C PHE A 230 4.65 26.34 -4.01
N SER A 231 3.34 26.12 -4.14
CA SER A 231 2.57 26.65 -5.27
C SER A 231 2.35 28.17 -5.18
N GLU A 232 2.68 28.81 -4.05
CA GLU A 232 2.76 30.28 -3.96
C GLU A 232 3.99 30.83 -4.70
N ILE A 233 5.05 30.02 -4.81
CA ILE A 233 6.30 30.38 -5.50
C ILE A 233 6.21 30.04 -7.00
N VAL A 234 5.56 28.92 -7.33
CA VAL A 234 5.33 28.47 -8.70
C VAL A 234 3.91 28.79 -9.12
N THR A 235 3.72 29.95 -9.77
CA THR A 235 2.39 30.45 -10.17
C THR A 235 2.00 30.11 -11.60
N GLU A 236 2.93 29.58 -12.40
CA GLU A 236 2.73 29.36 -13.84
C GLU A 236 2.96 27.90 -14.23
N LEU A 237 2.08 27.36 -15.07
CA LEU A 237 2.25 26.05 -15.69
C LEU A 237 2.69 26.20 -17.15
N PRO A 238 3.50 25.26 -17.68
CA PRO A 238 3.78 25.20 -19.10
C PRO A 238 2.48 25.14 -19.90
N ILE A 239 2.39 25.91 -20.98
CA ILE A 239 1.25 25.96 -21.92
C ILE A 239 -0.03 26.60 -21.36
N VAL A 240 -0.37 26.36 -20.08
CA VAL A 240 -1.62 26.86 -19.48
C VAL A 240 -1.49 28.30 -18.95
N GLY A 241 -0.30 28.70 -18.50
CA GLY A 241 -0.05 30.04 -17.95
C GLY A 241 -0.29 30.13 -16.46
N GLU A 242 -0.61 31.34 -15.96
CA GLU A 242 -0.76 31.62 -14.53
C GLU A 242 -2.03 30.98 -13.95
N ILE A 243 -1.87 30.11 -12.94
CA ILE A 243 -2.96 29.45 -12.24
C ILE A 243 -2.65 29.38 -10.74
N PRO A 244 -3.60 29.77 -9.86
CA PRO A 244 -3.46 29.56 -8.42
C PRO A 244 -3.27 28.08 -8.09
N HIS A 245 -2.29 27.77 -7.25
CA HIS A 245 -1.99 26.40 -6.82
C HIS A 245 -1.57 25.46 -7.98
N ALA A 246 -0.83 26.00 -8.95
CA ALA A 246 -0.37 25.32 -10.16
C ALA A 246 0.16 23.90 -9.91
N LEU A 247 1.05 23.71 -8.91
CA LEU A 247 1.66 22.40 -8.65
C LEU A 247 0.65 21.37 -8.12
N VAL A 248 -0.34 21.80 -7.33
CA VAL A 248 -1.40 20.92 -6.81
C VAL A 248 -2.26 20.41 -7.97
N TRP A 249 -2.68 21.29 -8.87
CA TRP A 249 -3.45 20.91 -10.06
C TRP A 249 -2.66 20.00 -10.98
N ALA A 250 -1.38 20.31 -11.24
CA ALA A 250 -0.50 19.46 -12.02
C ALA A 250 -0.40 18.03 -11.44
N ALA A 251 -0.17 17.91 -10.13
CA ALA A 251 -0.08 16.61 -9.46
C ALA A 251 -1.38 15.81 -9.57
N ILE A 252 -2.53 16.43 -9.26
CA ILE A 252 -3.83 15.75 -9.30
C ILE A 252 -4.17 15.31 -10.73
N LEU A 253 -4.05 16.20 -11.71
CA LEU A 253 -4.41 15.90 -13.09
C LEU A 253 -3.53 14.79 -13.67
N TRP A 254 -2.21 14.84 -13.43
CA TRP A 254 -1.29 13.80 -13.90
C TRP A 254 -1.54 12.45 -13.23
N SER A 255 -1.81 12.45 -11.93
CA SER A 255 -2.16 11.23 -11.20
C SER A 255 -3.47 10.62 -11.69
N LEU A 256 -4.51 11.43 -11.93
CA LEU A 256 -5.78 10.97 -12.49
C LEU A 256 -5.61 10.46 -13.92
N PHE A 257 -4.85 11.17 -14.74
CA PHE A 257 -4.53 10.77 -16.11
C PHE A 257 -3.83 9.41 -16.14
N GLY A 258 -2.75 9.24 -15.38
CA GLY A 258 -2.05 7.97 -15.27
C GLY A 258 -2.93 6.85 -14.76
N THR A 259 -3.78 7.18 -13.80
CA THR A 259 -4.71 6.22 -13.21
C THR A 259 -5.70 5.71 -14.24
N GLY A 260 -6.37 6.62 -14.94
CA GLY A 260 -7.31 6.30 -16.00
C GLY A 260 -6.65 5.59 -17.18
N PHE A 261 -5.47 6.05 -17.59
CA PHE A 261 -4.69 5.48 -18.69
C PHE A 261 -4.31 4.02 -18.43
N LEU A 262 -3.72 3.71 -17.28
CA LEU A 262 -3.32 2.35 -16.94
C LEU A 262 -4.52 1.43 -16.70
N ALA A 263 -5.60 1.94 -16.11
CA ALA A 263 -6.84 1.19 -15.95
C ALA A 263 -7.46 0.81 -17.30
N LEU A 264 -7.48 1.75 -18.26
CA LEU A 264 -7.98 1.51 -19.63
C LEU A 264 -7.17 0.43 -20.34
N VAL A 265 -5.84 0.51 -20.28
CA VAL A 265 -4.95 -0.45 -20.94
C VAL A 265 -5.03 -1.83 -20.25
N GLY A 266 -5.15 -1.86 -18.92
CA GLY A 266 -5.17 -3.08 -18.11
C GLY A 266 -6.53 -3.79 -17.99
N ILE A 267 -7.62 -3.21 -18.48
CA ILE A 267 -9.01 -3.66 -18.20
C ILE A 267 -9.27 -5.15 -18.54
N LYS A 268 -8.58 -5.70 -19.54
CA LYS A 268 -8.74 -7.10 -19.98
C LYS A 268 -7.92 -8.13 -19.19
N LEU A 269 -6.89 -7.70 -18.45
CA LEU A 269 -5.95 -8.61 -17.78
C LEU A 269 -6.61 -9.52 -16.73
N PRO A 270 -7.49 -9.04 -15.83
CA PRO A 270 -8.11 -9.90 -14.83
C PRO A 270 -8.96 -11.02 -15.45
N GLY A 271 -9.67 -10.71 -16.53
CA GLY A 271 -10.46 -11.71 -17.26
C GLY A 271 -9.59 -12.74 -17.97
N LEU A 272 -8.40 -12.35 -18.45
CA LEU A 272 -7.43 -13.28 -19.02
C LEU A 272 -6.80 -14.19 -17.97
N GLU A 273 -6.37 -13.62 -16.83
CA GLU A 273 -5.81 -14.39 -15.71
C GLU A 273 -6.78 -15.46 -15.22
N PHE A 274 -8.05 -15.09 -15.09
CA PHE A 274 -9.08 -16.04 -14.70
C PHE A 274 -9.26 -17.18 -15.72
N ARG A 275 -9.18 -16.87 -17.03
CA ARG A 275 -9.20 -17.91 -18.08
C ARG A 275 -7.95 -18.80 -18.02
N ASN A 276 -6.78 -18.24 -17.73
CA ASN A 276 -5.55 -19.02 -17.55
C ASN A 276 -5.67 -19.98 -16.36
N GLN A 277 -6.15 -19.51 -15.21
CA GLN A 277 -6.37 -20.35 -14.03
C GLN A 277 -7.31 -21.53 -14.33
N ARG A 278 -8.34 -21.33 -15.17
CA ARG A 278 -9.27 -22.39 -15.57
C ARG A 278 -8.61 -23.49 -16.42
N VAL A 279 -7.88 -23.11 -17.46
CA VAL A 279 -7.21 -24.10 -18.33
C VAL A 279 -6.09 -24.84 -17.59
N GLU A 280 -5.40 -24.18 -16.65
CA GLU A 280 -4.44 -24.86 -15.77
C GLU A 280 -5.11 -25.81 -14.79
N ALA A 281 -6.26 -25.43 -14.20
CA ALA A 281 -7.00 -26.30 -13.30
C ALA A 281 -7.48 -27.58 -14.02
N ALA A 282 -8.01 -27.45 -15.24
CA ALA A 282 -8.41 -28.60 -16.06
C ALA A 282 -7.22 -29.52 -16.38
N TYR A 283 -6.08 -28.93 -16.75
CA TYR A 283 -4.85 -29.69 -16.99
C TYR A 283 -4.36 -30.41 -15.71
N ARG A 284 -4.30 -29.71 -14.58
CA ARG A 284 -3.91 -30.28 -13.28
C ARG A 284 -4.84 -31.41 -12.86
N LYS A 285 -6.15 -31.24 -13.02
CA LYS A 285 -7.17 -32.24 -12.66
C LYS A 285 -6.96 -33.54 -13.44
N GLU A 286 -6.72 -33.45 -14.74
CA GLU A 286 -6.44 -34.65 -15.56
C GLU A 286 -5.16 -35.37 -15.13
N LEU A 287 -4.11 -34.63 -14.77
CA LEU A 287 -2.87 -35.23 -14.25
C LEU A 287 -3.09 -35.95 -12.92
N VAL A 288 -3.83 -35.35 -11.99
CA VAL A 288 -4.16 -35.98 -10.69
C VAL A 288 -4.96 -37.26 -10.91
N TYR A 289 -5.93 -37.28 -11.83
CA TYR A 289 -6.64 -38.52 -12.14
C TYR A 289 -5.73 -39.59 -12.73
N GLY A 290 -4.71 -39.20 -13.50
CA GLY A 290 -3.68 -40.11 -13.99
C GLY A 290 -2.73 -40.66 -12.91
N GLU A 291 -2.68 -40.08 -11.71
CA GLU A 291 -1.94 -40.66 -10.58
C GLU A 291 -2.65 -41.89 -10.01
N ASP A 292 -3.99 -41.87 -10.01
CA ASP A 292 -4.83 -42.90 -9.40
C ASP A 292 -5.43 -43.91 -10.41
N HIS A 293 -5.46 -43.58 -11.72
CA HIS A 293 -6.14 -44.38 -12.75
C HIS A 293 -5.30 -44.51 -14.03
N ASP A 294 -4.99 -45.75 -14.44
CA ASP A 294 -4.16 -46.07 -15.61
C ASP A 294 -4.81 -45.67 -16.97
N ASP A 295 -6.13 -45.48 -17.01
CA ASP A 295 -6.88 -45.07 -18.21
C ASP A 295 -6.98 -43.54 -18.36
N ARG A 296 -6.43 -42.77 -17.41
CA ARG A 296 -6.43 -41.29 -17.41
C ARG A 296 -5.06 -40.73 -17.78
N ALA A 297 -5.00 -39.40 -17.96
CA ALA A 297 -3.80 -38.68 -18.42
C ALA A 297 -3.19 -39.24 -19.72
N GLN A 298 -4.05 -39.75 -20.60
CA GLN A 298 -3.62 -40.32 -21.87
C GLN A 298 -2.95 -39.23 -22.75
N PRO A 299 -1.90 -39.58 -23.52
CA PRO A 299 -1.12 -38.61 -24.28
C PRO A 299 -1.93 -37.65 -25.18
N PRO A 300 -3.01 -38.09 -25.88
CA PRO A 300 -3.82 -37.19 -26.70
C PRO A 300 -4.57 -36.14 -25.87
N THR A 301 -5.18 -36.55 -24.76
CA THR A 301 -5.98 -35.69 -23.86
C THR A 301 -5.09 -34.65 -23.18
N VAL A 302 -3.94 -35.08 -22.65
CA VAL A 302 -2.95 -34.20 -22.02
C VAL A 302 -2.40 -33.20 -23.03
N ALA A 303 -2.10 -33.63 -24.27
CA ALA A 303 -1.63 -32.73 -25.32
C ALA A 303 -2.66 -31.66 -25.69
N GLU A 304 -3.95 -32.01 -25.76
CA GLU A 304 -5.02 -31.04 -26.03
C GLU A 304 -5.18 -30.03 -24.88
N LEU A 305 -5.23 -30.51 -23.64
CA LEU A 305 -5.33 -29.65 -22.45
C LEU A 305 -4.13 -28.70 -22.36
N PHE A 306 -2.92 -29.20 -22.59
CA PHE A 306 -1.73 -28.36 -22.59
C PHE A 306 -1.71 -27.37 -23.77
N ALA A 307 -2.22 -27.75 -24.95
CA ALA A 307 -2.38 -26.81 -26.06
C ALA A 307 -3.32 -25.64 -25.70
N ASN A 308 -4.39 -25.91 -24.95
CA ASN A 308 -5.29 -24.88 -24.42
C ASN A 308 -4.59 -23.97 -23.40
N VAL A 309 -3.75 -24.53 -22.53
CA VAL A 309 -2.88 -23.77 -21.61
C VAL A 309 -1.98 -22.83 -22.41
N ARG A 310 -1.22 -23.34 -23.39
CA ARG A 310 -0.32 -22.52 -24.22
C ARG A 310 -1.04 -21.38 -24.93
N LYS A 311 -2.19 -21.65 -25.55
CA LYS A 311 -2.96 -20.64 -26.30
C LYS A 311 -3.41 -19.48 -25.40
N ASN A 312 -3.87 -19.78 -24.19
CA ASN A 312 -4.30 -18.77 -23.23
C ASN A 312 -3.10 -17.98 -22.68
N TYR A 313 -1.99 -18.65 -22.36
CA TYR A 313 -0.76 -17.99 -21.96
C TYR A 313 -0.20 -17.04 -23.02
N PHE A 314 -0.13 -17.43 -24.30
CA PHE A 314 0.33 -16.51 -25.35
C PHE A 314 -0.56 -15.28 -25.49
N ARG A 315 -1.89 -15.44 -25.36
CA ARG A 315 -2.82 -14.30 -25.35
C ARG A 315 -2.57 -13.40 -24.14
N LEU A 316 -2.37 -13.98 -22.95
CA LEU A 316 -2.05 -13.25 -21.73
C LEU A 316 -0.72 -12.50 -21.86
N TYR A 317 0.33 -13.14 -22.39
CA TYR A 317 1.64 -12.52 -22.62
C TYR A 317 1.57 -11.31 -23.53
N PHE A 318 0.81 -11.39 -24.63
CA PHE A 318 0.63 -10.25 -25.51
C PHE A 318 -0.07 -9.08 -24.81
N HIS A 319 -1.03 -9.37 -23.91
CA HIS A 319 -1.71 -8.34 -23.14
C HIS A 319 -0.81 -7.70 -22.08
N TYR A 320 0.02 -8.49 -21.40
CA TYR A 320 1.05 -7.96 -20.52
C TYR A 320 2.11 -7.16 -21.29
N MET A 321 2.47 -7.56 -22.51
CA MET A 321 3.47 -6.85 -23.30
C MET A 321 3.05 -5.40 -23.55
N TYR A 322 1.88 -5.16 -24.15
CA TYR A 322 1.45 -3.78 -24.40
C TYR A 322 1.10 -3.03 -23.11
N PHE A 323 0.58 -3.71 -22.08
CA PHE A 323 0.35 -3.10 -20.76
C PHE A 323 1.67 -2.63 -20.14
N ASN A 324 2.72 -3.45 -20.21
CA ASN A 324 4.04 -3.11 -19.71
C ASN A 324 4.68 -1.98 -20.52
N VAL A 325 4.51 -1.96 -21.85
CA VAL A 325 4.95 -0.82 -22.67
C VAL A 325 4.26 0.47 -22.22
N ALA A 326 2.94 0.46 -22.08
CA ALA A 326 2.18 1.63 -21.61
C ALA A 326 2.58 2.05 -20.18
N ARG A 327 2.72 1.08 -19.27
CA ARG A 327 3.14 1.29 -17.89
C ARG A 327 4.54 1.89 -17.79
N ILE A 328 5.51 1.29 -18.49
CA ILE A 328 6.90 1.76 -18.47
C ILE A 328 6.98 3.16 -19.11
N PHE A 329 6.30 3.37 -20.24
CA PHE A 329 6.25 4.69 -20.88
C PHE A 329 5.67 5.75 -19.93
N TYR A 330 4.56 5.45 -19.27
CA TYR A 330 3.95 6.34 -18.29
C TYR A 330 4.94 6.66 -17.15
N LEU A 331 5.57 5.65 -16.55
CA LEU A 331 6.54 5.85 -15.46
C LEU A 331 7.77 6.66 -15.90
N GLN A 332 8.23 6.52 -17.15
CA GLN A 332 9.32 7.33 -17.68
C GLN A 332 8.91 8.77 -17.96
N ALA A 333 7.73 8.99 -18.54
CA ALA A 333 7.18 10.33 -18.74
C ALA A 333 6.97 11.06 -17.41
N ASP A 334 6.52 10.31 -16.41
CA ASP A 334 6.27 10.74 -15.05
C ASP A 334 7.53 11.23 -14.33
N ASN A 335 8.68 10.56 -14.50
CA ASN A 335 9.98 11.05 -14.01
C ASN A 335 10.36 12.42 -14.59
N LEU A 336 9.95 12.72 -15.82
CA LEU A 336 10.21 14.01 -16.49
C LEU A 336 9.16 15.06 -16.18
N TYR A 337 7.98 14.66 -15.72
CA TYR A 337 6.83 15.54 -15.58
C TYR A 337 7.06 16.66 -14.56
N SER A 338 7.65 16.34 -13.40
CA SER A 338 8.00 17.34 -12.38
C SER A 338 8.96 18.40 -12.93
N LEU A 339 9.98 17.98 -13.70
CA LEU A 339 10.89 18.92 -14.36
C LEU A 339 10.16 19.80 -15.36
N ILE A 340 9.34 19.21 -16.24
CA ILE A 340 8.58 19.94 -17.27
C ILE A 340 7.71 21.03 -16.63
N VAL A 341 6.99 20.68 -15.56
CA VAL A 341 6.14 21.62 -14.81
C VAL A 341 6.94 22.79 -14.25
N LEU A 342 8.18 22.56 -13.82
CA LEU A 342 9.04 23.56 -13.20
C LEU A 342 9.87 24.40 -14.19
N ILE A 343 9.99 24.00 -15.46
CA ILE A 343 10.81 24.70 -16.47
C ILE A 343 10.55 26.22 -16.51
N PRO A 344 9.30 26.74 -16.56
CA PRO A 344 9.06 28.17 -16.61
C PRO A 344 9.62 28.91 -15.39
N SER A 345 9.38 28.39 -14.19
CA SER A 345 9.88 28.93 -12.93
C SER A 345 11.40 28.90 -12.83
N ILE A 346 12.04 27.85 -13.37
CA ILE A 346 13.50 27.73 -13.47
C ILE A 346 14.04 28.81 -14.41
N ALA A 347 13.47 28.93 -15.61
CA ALA A 347 13.90 29.90 -16.61
C ALA A 347 13.73 31.36 -16.13
N ALA A 348 12.68 31.62 -15.34
CA ALA A 348 12.43 32.92 -14.72
C ALA A 348 13.31 33.20 -13.48
N GLY A 349 14.11 32.23 -13.00
CA GLY A 349 14.95 32.38 -11.82
C GLY A 349 14.18 32.52 -10.50
N LYS A 350 12.91 32.08 -10.46
CA LYS A 350 12.02 32.22 -9.28
C LYS A 350 12.32 31.23 -8.16
N ILE A 351 12.99 30.12 -8.47
CA ILE A 351 13.27 29.03 -7.52
C ILE A 351 14.76 28.75 -7.44
N THR A 352 15.23 28.40 -6.25
CA THR A 352 16.59 27.91 -6.01
C THR A 352 16.66 26.39 -6.27
N LEU A 353 17.88 25.84 -6.32
CA LEU A 353 18.11 24.40 -6.47
C LEU A 353 17.54 23.61 -5.29
N GLY A 354 17.62 24.16 -4.08
CA GLY A 354 16.98 23.62 -2.89
C GLY A 354 15.48 23.49 -3.03
N VAL A 355 14.80 24.59 -3.38
CA VAL A 355 13.35 24.61 -3.59
C VAL A 355 12.95 23.68 -4.74
N PHE A 356 13.71 23.67 -5.83
CA PHE A 356 13.49 22.73 -6.95
C PHE A 356 13.55 21.26 -6.47
N THR A 357 14.56 20.90 -5.69
CA THR A 357 14.72 19.54 -5.17
C THR A 357 13.60 19.15 -4.21
N GLN A 358 13.18 20.10 -3.36
CA GLN A 358 12.06 19.89 -2.45
C GLN A 358 10.74 19.69 -3.17
N ILE A 359 10.43 20.56 -4.15
CA ILE A 359 9.21 20.41 -4.95
C ILE A 359 9.23 19.08 -5.67
N GLY A 360 10.36 18.70 -6.29
CA GLY A 360 10.51 17.41 -6.96
C GLY A 360 10.15 16.24 -6.05
N ASN A 361 10.72 16.20 -4.84
CA ASN A 361 10.42 15.14 -3.88
C ASN A 361 8.95 15.14 -3.42
N VAL A 362 8.39 16.30 -3.07
CA VAL A 362 6.99 16.44 -2.66
C VAL A 362 6.06 15.96 -3.78
N PHE A 363 6.37 16.32 -5.03
CA PHE A 363 5.61 15.91 -6.21
C PHE A 363 5.57 14.39 -6.34
N ASP A 364 6.72 13.72 -6.23
CA ASP A 364 6.82 12.27 -6.28
C ASP A 364 6.06 11.57 -5.16
N GLN A 365 6.11 12.10 -3.94
CA GLN A 365 5.37 11.58 -2.79
C GLN A 365 3.85 11.64 -3.00
N VAL A 366 3.33 12.80 -3.44
CA VAL A 366 1.90 13.00 -3.69
C VAL A 366 1.41 12.10 -4.83
N ARG A 367 2.15 12.13 -5.94
CA ARG A 367 1.82 11.37 -7.15
C ARG A 367 1.87 9.87 -6.93
N GLY A 368 2.93 9.37 -6.30
CA GLY A 368 3.08 7.95 -5.94
C GLY A 368 1.96 7.47 -5.01
N SER A 369 1.48 8.33 -4.11
CA SER A 369 0.36 8.02 -3.23
C SER A 369 -0.96 7.88 -3.97
N PHE A 370 -1.26 8.75 -4.94
CA PHE A 370 -2.45 8.59 -5.80
C PHE A 370 -2.38 7.33 -6.67
N GLN A 371 -1.19 6.97 -7.14
CA GLN A 371 -0.98 5.79 -7.99
C GLN A 371 -0.92 4.46 -7.21
N TYR A 372 -0.96 4.51 -5.88
CA TYR A 372 -0.81 3.33 -5.01
C TYR A 372 -1.70 2.16 -5.44
N LEU A 373 -3.01 2.40 -5.64
CA LEU A 373 -3.97 1.35 -5.98
C LEU A 373 -3.63 0.63 -7.29
N ILE A 374 -3.08 1.33 -8.26
CA ILE A 374 -2.70 0.76 -9.55
C ILE A 374 -1.38 0.03 -9.46
N ASN A 375 -0.42 0.60 -8.73
CA ASN A 375 0.85 -0.08 -8.46
C ASN A 375 0.65 -1.39 -7.69
N SER A 376 -0.38 -1.45 -6.84
CA SER A 376 -0.78 -2.65 -6.10
C SER A 376 -1.78 -3.55 -6.82
N TRP A 377 -2.13 -3.27 -8.09
CA TRP A 377 -3.18 -4.00 -8.81
C TRP A 377 -2.97 -5.52 -8.85
N THR A 378 -1.78 -5.97 -9.25
CA THR A 378 -1.44 -7.40 -9.31
C THR A 378 -1.59 -8.07 -7.95
N THR A 379 -1.12 -7.40 -6.89
CA THR A 379 -1.22 -7.87 -5.50
C THR A 379 -2.68 -7.94 -5.02
N ILE A 380 -3.51 -6.98 -5.43
CA ILE A 380 -4.96 -7.00 -5.14
C ILE A 380 -5.62 -8.19 -5.83
N VAL A 381 -5.30 -8.47 -7.10
CA VAL A 381 -5.83 -9.62 -7.83
C VAL A 381 -5.42 -10.94 -7.17
N GLU A 382 -4.17 -11.05 -6.73
CA GLU A 382 -3.68 -12.20 -5.96
C GLU A 382 -4.46 -12.38 -4.65
N LEU A 383 -4.64 -11.29 -3.88
CA LEU A 383 -5.43 -11.31 -2.66
C LEU A 383 -6.86 -11.78 -2.90
N LEU A 384 -7.51 -11.28 -3.96
CA LEU A 384 -8.87 -11.69 -4.32
C LEU A 384 -8.97 -13.19 -4.61
N SER A 385 -7.94 -13.77 -5.26
CA SER A 385 -7.87 -15.21 -5.51
C SER A 385 -7.77 -16.02 -4.21
N ILE A 386 -6.85 -15.63 -3.31
CA ILE A 386 -6.68 -16.29 -2.00
C ILE A 386 -7.94 -16.14 -1.14
N TYR A 387 -8.51 -14.93 -1.10
CA TYR A 387 -9.73 -14.63 -0.35
C TYR A 387 -10.89 -15.52 -0.80
N LYS A 388 -11.08 -15.72 -2.11
CA LYS A 388 -12.12 -16.61 -2.63
C LYS A 388 -11.91 -18.05 -2.16
N ARG A 389 -10.68 -18.58 -2.25
CA ARG A 389 -10.37 -19.94 -1.80
C ARG A 389 -10.62 -20.13 -0.29
N LEU A 390 -10.17 -19.20 0.54
CA LEU A 390 -10.38 -19.25 1.99
C LEU A 390 -11.85 -19.05 2.37
N LYS A 391 -12.60 -18.20 1.64
CA LYS A 391 -14.03 -18.02 1.87
C LYS A 391 -14.85 -19.25 1.50
N ALA A 392 -14.52 -19.91 0.38
CA ALA A 392 -15.13 -21.19 0.02
C ALA A 392 -14.78 -22.27 1.06
N PHE A 393 -13.54 -22.28 1.56
CA PHE A 393 -13.10 -23.16 2.63
C PHE A 393 -13.88 -22.94 3.94
N GLU A 394 -14.14 -21.68 4.31
CA GLU A 394 -14.95 -21.33 5.49
C GLU A 394 -16.44 -21.59 5.31
N ALA A 395 -16.98 -21.47 4.09
CA ALA A 395 -18.38 -21.77 3.80
C ALA A 395 -18.72 -23.24 4.14
N ALA A 396 -17.77 -24.15 3.93
CA ALA A 396 -17.90 -25.57 4.29
C ALA A 396 -17.91 -25.82 5.81
N ILE A 397 -17.41 -24.89 6.63
CA ILE A 397 -17.48 -25.00 8.10
C ILE A 397 -18.88 -24.62 8.59
N ASP A 398 -19.47 -23.59 7.98
CA ASP A 398 -20.73 -22.96 8.37
C ASP A 398 -21.96 -23.55 7.66
N ASP A 399 -21.81 -24.64 6.90
CA ASP A 399 -22.84 -25.22 6.02
C ASP A 399 -23.51 -24.18 5.09
N LYS A 400 -22.71 -23.21 4.63
CA LYS A 400 -23.16 -22.14 3.73
C LYS A 400 -22.98 -22.55 2.27
N PRO A 401 -23.86 -22.08 1.37
CA PRO A 401 -23.68 -22.34 -0.05
C PRO A 401 -22.36 -21.76 -0.55
N LEU A 402 -21.73 -22.46 -1.50
CA LEU A 402 -20.50 -22.02 -2.17
C LEU A 402 -20.69 -20.64 -2.82
N PRO A 403 -19.63 -19.86 -3.07
CA PRO A 403 -19.73 -18.61 -3.82
C PRO A 403 -20.48 -18.76 -5.16
N GLU A 404 -21.29 -17.76 -5.57
CA GLU A 404 -22.11 -17.83 -6.79
C GLU A 404 -21.34 -18.23 -8.06
N ILE A 405 -20.08 -17.83 -8.17
CA ILE A 405 -19.24 -18.16 -9.32
C ILE A 405 -18.96 -19.66 -9.38
N ASP A 406 -18.75 -20.30 -8.23
CA ASP A 406 -18.51 -21.73 -8.11
C ASP A 406 -19.82 -22.50 -8.32
N GLN A 407 -20.96 -21.95 -7.88
CA GLN A 407 -22.29 -22.50 -8.19
C GLN A 407 -22.60 -22.47 -9.69
N ARG A 408 -22.33 -21.35 -10.38
CA ARG A 408 -22.53 -21.23 -11.84
C ARG A 408 -21.61 -22.13 -12.65
N TYR A 409 -20.46 -22.50 -12.09
CA TYR A 409 -19.57 -23.50 -12.70
C TYR A 409 -20.17 -24.89 -12.56
N LEU A 410 -20.56 -25.30 -11.35
CA LEU A 410 -21.20 -26.60 -11.10
C LEU A 410 -22.47 -26.78 -11.95
N GLN A 411 -23.24 -25.71 -12.17
CA GLN A 411 -24.39 -25.72 -13.09
C GLN A 411 -23.99 -25.99 -14.54
N ARG A 412 -22.95 -25.32 -15.07
CA ARG A 412 -22.46 -25.57 -16.43
C ARG A 412 -21.82 -26.94 -16.61
N GLU A 413 -21.09 -27.42 -15.61
CA GLU A 413 -20.55 -28.77 -15.59
C GLU A 413 -21.67 -29.82 -15.66
N ALA A 414 -22.77 -29.58 -14.92
CA ALA A 414 -23.95 -30.42 -14.96
C ALA A 414 -24.73 -30.35 -16.28
N GLU A 415 -24.77 -29.19 -16.95
CA GLU A 415 -25.53 -28.97 -18.19
C GLU A 415 -24.78 -29.43 -19.45
N ASP A 416 -23.50 -29.08 -19.60
CA ASP A 416 -22.76 -29.23 -20.87
C ASP A 416 -21.65 -30.30 -20.79
N GLY A 417 -21.39 -30.85 -19.61
CA GLY A 417 -20.29 -31.78 -19.36
C GLY A 417 -18.94 -31.09 -19.14
N GLU A 418 -18.03 -31.79 -18.47
CA GLU A 418 -16.79 -31.24 -17.91
C GLU A 418 -15.88 -30.57 -18.96
N LEU A 419 -15.73 -31.18 -20.14
CA LEU A 419 -14.93 -30.61 -21.24
C LEU A 419 -15.55 -29.34 -21.84
N ALA A 420 -16.88 -29.21 -21.84
CA ALA A 420 -17.57 -28.03 -22.36
C ALA A 420 -17.65 -26.91 -21.32
N ALA A 421 -17.85 -27.24 -20.05
CA ALA A 421 -17.75 -26.27 -18.94
C ALA A 421 -16.35 -25.65 -18.83
N ASN A 422 -15.31 -26.41 -19.24
CA ASN A 422 -13.93 -25.95 -19.33
C ASN A 422 -13.60 -25.16 -20.62
N LYS A 423 -14.48 -25.14 -21.62
CA LYS A 423 -14.29 -24.30 -22.82
C LYS A 423 -14.50 -22.81 -22.48
N PRO A 424 -13.58 -21.93 -22.90
CA PRO A 424 -13.75 -20.51 -22.65
C PRO A 424 -14.78 -19.93 -23.64
N THR A 425 -15.90 -19.41 -23.13
CA THR A 425 -16.71 -18.39 -23.82
C THR A 425 -16.04 -17.03 -23.73
#